data_AF-A0A397E4E8-F1
#
_entry.id   AF-A0A397E4E8-F1
#
_cell.length_a   1.000
_cell.length_b   1.000
_cell.length_c   1.000
_cell.angle_alpha   90.00
_cell.angle_beta   90.00
_cell.angle_gamma   90.00
#
_symmetry.space_group_name_H-M   'P 1'
#
loop_
_entity.id
_entity.type
_entity.pdbx_description
1 polymer ?
#
loop_
_entity_poly.entity_id
_entity_poly.type
_entity_poly.pdbx_seq_one_letter_code
_entity_poly.pdbx_strand_id
1 'polypeptide(L)'
;MTEGGRPKTDPSLKKAREKAKMQRYRKRQADLYTQLNVEAFHLESQVMHHTNAVAQRRVLRPSAVSSLLPWKEVLAAIRDDMDELTTANDALRARSQAVDRLAKAMQRWVHNAQYFPSPSSLSSSLHASGTLCRTPWRHVTLDAAPATRTLGFDWITKNLCHNHELVFQQCHFPPITSPDRVADFGVDTTDGMERLQYIWRIQDDVAVPLSTVRDAFARPHFLSQVLGKHLTNTSSISPHISAAMQADEHLLSDFGGHACYFHSQWGATSWVHFLTREFHLSDDRCLFVAQCVHEDPLMPASPHSRHRMIWYE
;
A
#
# COMPACT_ATOMS: atom_id res chain seq x y z
N MET A 1 -109.69 39.58 -22.87
CA MET A 1 -109.31 40.46 -21.74
C MET A 1 -108.21 39.74 -20.98
N THR A 2 -106.96 39.86 -21.43
CA THR A 2 -105.94 40.87 -21.05
C THR A 2 -105.21 40.50 -19.76
N GLU A 3 -104.15 39.70 -19.91
CA GLU A 3 -103.08 39.56 -18.91
C GLU A 3 -102.23 40.83 -18.83
N GLY A 4 -101.79 41.13 -17.61
CA GLY A 4 -101.19 42.41 -17.21
C GLY A 4 -99.75 42.57 -17.67
N GLY A 5 -99.50 43.71 -18.32
CA GLY A 5 -98.14 44.18 -18.63
C GLY A 5 -97.40 44.61 -17.36
N ARG A 6 -96.20 44.04 -17.15
CA ARG A 6 -95.24 44.50 -16.13
C ARG A 6 -94.90 45.98 -16.33
N PRO A 7 -94.78 46.78 -15.24
CA PRO A 7 -94.38 48.17 -15.36
C PRO A 7 -92.92 48.25 -15.83
N LYS A 8 -92.68 48.98 -16.93
CA LYS A 8 -91.33 49.32 -17.40
C LYS A 8 -90.69 50.27 -16.38
N THR A 9 -89.64 49.82 -15.71
CA THR A 9 -88.85 50.64 -14.80
C THR A 9 -88.17 51.79 -15.54
N ASP A 10 -88.35 53.02 -15.05
CA ASP A 10 -87.75 54.23 -15.60
C ASP A 10 -86.20 54.17 -15.63
N PRO A 11 -85.56 54.26 -16.82
CA PRO A 11 -84.11 54.16 -16.96
C PRO A 11 -83.33 55.27 -16.22
N SER A 12 -83.97 56.41 -15.90
CA SER A 12 -83.34 57.52 -15.17
C SER A 12 -83.09 57.17 -13.69
N LEU A 13 -84.07 56.53 -13.03
CA LEU A 13 -84.00 56.06 -11.65
C LEU A 13 -82.98 54.92 -11.48
N LYS A 14 -82.84 54.07 -12.49
CA LYS A 14 -81.84 52.99 -12.50
C LYS A 14 -80.41 53.57 -12.56
N LYS A 15 -80.16 54.54 -13.44
CA LYS A 15 -78.87 55.26 -13.53
C LYS A 15 -78.53 56.02 -12.26
N ALA A 16 -79.50 56.66 -11.61
CA ALA A 16 -79.30 57.37 -10.34
C ALA A 16 -78.89 56.41 -9.20
N ARG A 17 -79.54 55.24 -9.09
CA ARG A 17 -79.19 54.20 -8.11
C ARG A 17 -77.79 53.62 -8.36
N GLU A 18 -77.44 53.36 -9.62
CA GLU A 18 -76.09 52.88 -9.98
C GLU A 18 -75.00 53.91 -9.66
N LYS A 19 -75.25 55.19 -9.92
CA LYS A 19 -74.32 56.29 -9.54
C LYS A 19 -74.13 56.39 -8.02
N ALA A 20 -75.21 56.28 -7.25
CA ALA A 20 -75.14 56.27 -5.78
C ALA A 20 -74.40 55.02 -5.24
N LYS A 21 -74.60 53.85 -5.86
CA LYS A 21 -73.87 52.61 -5.53
C LYS A 21 -72.37 52.77 -5.80
N MET A 22 -72.01 53.35 -6.95
CA MET A 22 -70.62 53.64 -7.32
C MET A 22 -69.96 54.66 -6.38
N GLN A 23 -70.68 55.70 -5.94
CA GLN A 23 -70.16 56.65 -4.94
C GLN A 23 -69.89 55.98 -3.59
N ARG A 24 -70.79 55.10 -3.11
CA ARG A 24 -70.59 54.33 -1.87
C ARG A 24 -69.40 53.38 -1.98
N TYR A 25 -69.24 52.72 -3.13
CA TYR A 25 -68.09 51.86 -3.39
C TYR A 25 -66.77 52.63 -3.36
N ARG A 26 -66.71 53.77 -4.06
CA ARG A 26 -65.52 54.66 -4.06
C ARG A 26 -65.19 55.17 -2.67
N LYS A 27 -66.20 55.56 -1.88
CA LYS A 27 -66.01 55.98 -0.49
C LYS A 27 -65.43 54.86 0.38
N ARG A 28 -66.00 53.64 0.32
CA ARG A 28 -65.46 52.48 1.05
C ARG A 28 -64.03 52.15 0.66
N GLN A 29 -63.67 52.24 -0.62
CA GLN A 29 -62.29 52.03 -1.06
C GLN A 29 -61.35 53.11 -0.54
N ALA A 30 -61.76 54.38 -0.54
CA ALA A 30 -60.96 55.46 0.03
C ALA A 30 -60.75 55.25 1.54
N ASP A 31 -61.82 54.93 2.28
CA ASP A 31 -61.75 54.67 3.73
C ASP A 31 -60.81 53.49 4.04
N LEU A 32 -60.90 52.39 3.29
CA LEU A 32 -60.02 51.22 3.43
C LEU A 32 -58.55 51.56 3.14
N TYR A 33 -58.28 52.31 2.08
CA TYR A 33 -56.93 52.75 1.74
C TYR A 33 -56.34 53.63 2.83
N THR A 34 -57.16 54.49 3.43
CA THR A 34 -56.74 55.35 4.54
C THR A 34 -56.41 54.54 5.78
N GLN A 35 -57.20 53.51 6.11
CA GLN A 35 -56.93 52.60 7.23
C GLN A 35 -55.63 51.80 7.04
N LEU A 36 -55.43 51.24 5.84
CA LEU A 36 -54.21 50.48 5.51
C LEU A 36 -52.94 51.34 5.62
N ASN A 37 -52.99 52.61 5.21
CA ASN A 37 -51.85 53.51 5.35
C ASN A 37 -51.51 53.82 6.81
N VAL A 38 -52.52 53.94 7.68
CA VAL A 38 -52.30 54.14 9.12
C VAL A 38 -51.68 52.90 9.76
N GLU A 39 -52.14 51.71 9.37
CA GLU A 39 -51.59 50.43 9.85
C GLU A 39 -50.15 50.21 9.37
N ALA A 40 -49.88 50.48 8.09
CA ALA A 40 -48.53 50.43 7.53
C ALA A 40 -47.58 51.37 8.27
N PHE A 41 -47.99 52.61 8.51
CA PHE A 41 -47.20 53.57 9.28
C PHE A 41 -46.92 53.10 10.71
N HIS A 42 -47.92 52.50 11.36
CA HIS A 42 -47.76 51.95 12.71
C HIS A 42 -46.79 50.77 12.77
N LEU A 43 -46.86 49.86 11.79
CA LEU A 43 -45.94 48.72 11.68
C LEU A 43 -44.52 49.17 11.36
N GLU A 44 -44.35 50.12 10.44
CA GLU A 44 -43.04 50.71 10.14
C GLU A 44 -42.43 51.37 11.37
N SER A 45 -43.24 52.08 12.17
CA SER A 45 -42.80 52.68 13.43
C SER A 45 -42.35 51.63 14.46
N GLN A 46 -43.08 50.52 14.59
CA GLN A 46 -42.70 49.42 15.48
C GLN A 46 -41.39 48.75 15.06
N VAL A 47 -41.21 48.48 13.76
CA VAL A 47 -39.97 47.93 13.23
C VAL A 47 -38.81 48.88 13.52
N MET A 48 -38.99 50.17 13.26
CA MET A 48 -37.96 51.19 13.54
C MET A 48 -37.62 51.29 15.03
N HIS A 49 -38.61 51.18 15.92
CA HIS A 49 -38.38 51.17 17.36
C HIS A 49 -37.60 49.92 17.81
N HIS A 50 -37.94 48.74 17.28
CA HIS A 50 -37.24 47.49 17.63
C HIS A 50 -35.81 47.47 17.09
N THR A 51 -35.57 47.92 15.86
CA THR A 51 -34.21 47.98 15.30
C THR A 51 -33.35 48.98 16.06
N ASN A 52 -33.89 50.15 16.41
CA ASN A 52 -33.20 51.15 17.22
C ASN A 52 -32.93 50.65 18.65
N ALA A 53 -33.85 49.92 19.28
CA ALA A 53 -33.63 49.32 20.60
C ALA A 53 -32.51 48.26 20.58
N VAL A 54 -32.43 47.45 19.50
CA VAL A 54 -31.34 46.48 19.31
C VAL A 54 -30.01 47.19 19.07
N ALA A 55 -29.99 48.26 18.27
CA ALA A 55 -28.81 49.06 18.02
C ALA A 55 -28.31 49.78 19.29
N GLN A 56 -29.22 50.41 20.06
CA GLN A 56 -28.87 51.07 21.33
C GLN A 56 -28.36 50.09 22.38
N ARG A 57 -28.92 48.86 22.46
CA ARG A 57 -28.38 47.79 23.33
C ARG A 57 -26.97 47.38 22.95
N ARG A 58 -26.58 47.49 21.67
CA ARG A 58 -25.20 47.26 21.20
C ARG A 58 -24.24 48.41 21.54
N VAL A 59 -24.72 49.65 21.52
CA VAL A 59 -23.89 50.85 21.79
C VAL A 59 -23.71 51.11 23.28
N LEU A 60 -24.72 50.84 24.12
CA LEU A 60 -24.71 51.10 25.56
C LEU A 60 -24.06 49.99 26.41
N ARG A 61 -23.52 48.93 25.79
CA ARG A 61 -22.62 47.97 26.45
C ARG A 61 -21.18 48.13 25.94
N PRO A 62 -20.42 49.13 26.42
CA PRO A 62 -18.97 49.07 26.32
C PRO A 62 -18.46 47.99 27.30
N SER A 63 -17.75 47.00 26.79
CA SER A 63 -16.97 46.02 27.58
C SER A 63 -17.76 45.04 28.46
N ALA A 64 -18.50 44.13 27.81
CA ALA A 64 -18.12 42.74 27.99
C ALA A 64 -17.57 42.34 26.63
N VAL A 65 -16.26 42.15 26.52
CA VAL A 65 -15.70 41.34 25.43
C VAL A 65 -16.64 40.15 25.29
N SER A 66 -17.20 39.92 24.11
CA SER A 66 -17.98 38.72 23.86
C SER A 66 -17.04 37.54 24.11
N SER A 67 -16.96 37.09 25.36
CA SER A 67 -16.18 35.92 25.77
C SER A 67 -16.77 34.63 25.18
N LEU A 68 -17.89 34.78 24.47
CA LEU A 68 -18.58 33.74 23.74
C LEU A 68 -18.38 34.02 22.26
N LEU A 69 -17.68 33.08 21.60
CA LEU A 69 -17.57 33.02 20.15
C LEU A 69 -18.99 33.01 19.55
N PRO A 70 -19.22 33.73 18.43
CA PRO A 70 -20.45 33.61 17.68
C PRO A 70 -20.74 32.13 17.37
N TRP A 71 -21.97 31.66 17.61
CA TRP A 71 -22.35 30.27 17.31
C TRP A 71 -22.09 29.87 15.86
N LYS A 72 -22.09 30.83 14.93
CA LYS A 72 -21.69 30.61 13.54
C LYS A 72 -20.22 30.14 13.43
N GLU A 73 -19.32 30.75 14.20
CA GLU A 73 -17.90 30.38 14.23
C GLU A 73 -17.70 29.05 14.95
N VAL A 74 -18.44 28.79 16.03
CA VAL A 74 -18.42 27.49 16.72
C VAL A 74 -18.90 26.36 15.79
N LEU A 75 -20.00 26.56 15.06
CA LEU A 75 -20.52 25.58 14.10
C LEU A 75 -19.58 25.39 12.91
N ALA A 76 -18.90 26.45 12.46
CA ALA A 76 -17.89 26.34 11.41
C ALA A 76 -16.71 25.49 11.89
N ALA A 77 -16.16 25.78 13.07
CA ALA A 77 -15.08 25.00 13.66
C ALA A 77 -15.47 23.52 13.87
N ILE A 78 -16.67 23.24 14.39
CA ILE A 78 -17.15 21.85 14.54
C ILE A 78 -17.25 21.13 13.19
N ARG A 79 -17.69 21.82 12.14
CA ARG A 79 -17.78 21.22 10.80
C ARG A 79 -16.39 20.93 10.25
N ASP A 80 -15.47 21.88 10.38
CA ASP A 80 -14.09 21.72 9.92
C ASP A 80 -13.41 20.55 10.67
N ASP A 81 -13.59 20.45 12.00
CA ASP A 81 -13.14 19.33 12.82
C ASP A 81 -13.79 18.00 12.38
N MET A 82 -15.09 18.00 12.07
CA MET A 82 -15.77 16.81 11.57
C MET A 82 -15.23 16.34 10.22
N ASP A 83 -14.96 17.27 9.30
CA ASP A 83 -14.40 16.96 7.99
C ASP A 83 -12.96 16.40 8.13
N GLU A 84 -12.17 16.97 9.03
CA GLU A 84 -10.83 16.47 9.37
C GLU A 84 -10.91 15.07 9.99
N LEU A 85 -11.77 14.86 10.99
CA LEU A 85 -11.97 13.56 11.64
C LEU A 85 -12.46 12.51 10.65
N THR A 86 -13.35 12.87 9.73
CA THR A 86 -13.87 11.95 8.71
C THR A 86 -12.75 11.55 7.75
N THR A 87 -11.96 12.51 7.29
CA THR A 87 -10.81 12.26 6.41
C THR A 87 -9.76 11.40 7.10
N ALA A 88 -9.46 11.68 8.37
CA ALA A 88 -8.54 10.88 9.18
C ALA A 88 -9.06 9.46 9.41
N ASN A 89 -10.36 9.29 9.70
CA ASN A 89 -10.98 8.00 9.88
C ASN A 89 -10.94 7.16 8.60
N ASP A 90 -11.25 7.77 7.46
CA ASP A 90 -11.20 7.11 6.16
C ASP A 90 -9.77 6.68 5.80
N ALA A 91 -8.77 7.53 6.06
CA ALA A 91 -7.36 7.17 5.91
C ALA A 91 -6.93 6.01 6.83
N LEU A 92 -7.37 6.02 8.10
CA LEU A 92 -7.10 4.94 9.05
C LEU A 92 -7.76 3.62 8.64
N ARG A 93 -9.01 3.67 8.17
CA ARG A 93 -9.72 2.50 7.64
C ARG A 93 -9.02 1.93 6.42
N ALA A 94 -8.61 2.79 5.49
CA ALA A 94 -7.85 2.37 4.31
C ALA A 94 -6.53 1.70 4.72
N ARG A 95 -5.79 2.27 5.68
CA ARG A 95 -4.56 1.67 6.23
C ARG A 95 -4.82 0.33 6.90
N SER A 96 -5.86 0.23 7.74
CA SER A 96 -6.24 -1.02 8.40
C SER A 96 -6.57 -2.12 7.39
N GLN A 97 -7.31 -1.79 6.33
CA GLN A 97 -7.63 -2.74 5.27
C GLN A 97 -6.39 -3.15 4.49
N ALA A 98 -5.46 -2.22 4.22
CA ALA A 98 -4.21 -2.54 3.55
C ALA A 98 -3.34 -3.51 4.37
N VAL A 99 -3.24 -3.30 5.69
CA VAL A 99 -2.53 -4.19 6.61
C VAL A 99 -3.20 -5.57 6.69
N ASP A 100 -4.53 -5.64 6.78
CA ASP A 100 -5.25 -6.92 6.79
C ASP A 100 -5.03 -7.73 5.50
N ARG A 101 -5.06 -7.07 4.34
CA ARG A 101 -4.73 -7.70 3.05
C ARG A 101 -3.28 -8.21 3.02
N LEU A 102 -2.33 -7.41 3.50
CA LEU A 102 -0.92 -7.80 3.58
C LEU A 102 -0.71 -9.00 4.50
N ALA A 103 -1.34 -8.99 5.69
CA ALA A 103 -1.26 -10.10 6.64
C ALA A 103 -1.80 -11.40 6.03
N LYS A 104 -2.95 -11.36 5.35
CA LYS A 104 -3.52 -12.51 4.64
C LYS A 104 -2.65 -12.98 3.47
N ALA A 105 -2.00 -12.07 2.75
CA ALA A 105 -1.06 -12.43 1.69
C ALA A 105 0.18 -13.15 2.26
N MET A 106 0.78 -12.57 3.31
CA MET A 106 1.92 -13.16 4.01
C MET A 106 1.60 -14.51 4.65
N GLN A 107 0.44 -14.66 5.29
CA GLN A 107 0.02 -15.95 5.85
C GLN A 107 -0.07 -17.04 4.78
N ARG A 108 -0.68 -16.75 3.63
CA ARG A 108 -0.74 -17.68 2.50
C ARG A 108 0.65 -18.00 1.95
N TRP A 109 1.49 -16.98 1.82
CA TRP A 109 2.85 -17.15 1.32
C TRP A 109 3.70 -18.02 2.24
N VAL A 110 3.69 -17.76 3.56
CA VAL A 110 4.39 -18.57 4.56
C VAL A 110 3.85 -20.00 4.55
N HIS A 111 2.52 -20.18 4.50
CA HIS A 111 1.92 -21.50 4.41
C HIS A 111 2.43 -22.27 3.19
N ASN A 112 2.48 -21.63 2.01
CA ASN A 112 3.00 -22.24 0.79
C ASN A 112 4.51 -22.53 0.86
N ALA A 113 5.29 -21.64 1.49
CA ALA A 113 6.72 -21.86 1.71
C ALA A 113 6.99 -22.98 2.74
N GLN A 114 6.04 -23.30 3.61
CA GLN A 114 6.15 -24.36 4.62
C GLN A 114 5.54 -25.70 4.17
N TYR A 115 4.63 -25.71 3.18
CA TYR A 115 3.88 -26.91 2.80
C TYR A 115 4.69 -27.80 1.84
N PHE A 116 4.97 -29.03 2.28
CA PHE A 116 5.31 -30.15 1.41
C PHE A 116 4.19 -31.21 1.47
N PRO A 117 4.00 -32.06 0.44
CA PRO A 117 3.04 -33.16 0.51
C PRO A 117 3.36 -34.07 1.70
N SER A 118 2.30 -34.45 2.42
CA SER A 118 2.33 -35.44 3.51
C SER A 118 3.16 -36.68 3.14
N PRO A 119 3.88 -37.30 4.10
CA PRO A 119 4.66 -38.53 3.88
C PRO A 119 3.82 -39.76 3.46
N SER A 120 2.50 -39.63 3.30
CA SER A 120 1.61 -40.71 2.87
C SER A 120 1.77 -41.12 1.39
N SER A 121 2.60 -40.44 0.59
CA SER A 121 3.05 -40.92 -0.73
C SER A 121 4.45 -41.54 -0.72
N LEU A 122 5.14 -41.58 0.43
CA LEU A 122 6.41 -42.29 0.62
C LEU A 122 6.14 -43.67 1.24
N SER A 123 5.29 -44.47 0.59
CA SER A 123 5.35 -45.91 0.82
C SER A 123 6.55 -46.46 0.07
N SER A 124 7.41 -47.16 0.79
CA SER A 124 8.49 -48.02 0.29
C SER A 124 9.82 -47.31 -0.01
N SER A 125 10.53 -46.87 1.04
CA SER A 125 11.98 -47.09 1.20
C SER A 125 12.47 -46.54 2.54
N LEU A 126 12.13 -47.27 3.61
CA LEU A 126 12.91 -47.25 4.84
C LEU A 126 14.21 -48.00 4.57
N HIS A 127 15.27 -47.32 4.13
CA HIS A 127 16.63 -47.86 4.21
C HIS A 127 17.64 -46.77 4.58
N ALA A 128 17.98 -46.76 5.87
CA ALA A 128 19.36 -46.68 6.36
C ALA A 128 20.33 -45.71 5.67
N SER A 129 20.03 -44.42 5.67
CA SER A 129 21.04 -43.37 5.88
C SER A 129 20.31 -42.12 6.33
N GLY A 130 20.84 -41.40 7.32
CA GLY A 130 20.19 -40.27 8.00
C GLY A 130 20.06 -39.00 7.15
N THR A 131 19.72 -39.11 5.86
CA THR A 131 19.71 -37.97 4.95
C THR A 131 18.31 -37.40 4.84
N LEU A 132 18.07 -36.37 5.66
CA LEU A 132 16.90 -35.52 5.58
C LEU A 132 16.94 -34.70 4.29
N CYS A 133 16.33 -35.20 3.22
CA CYS A 133 15.94 -34.32 2.11
C CYS A 133 14.70 -33.50 2.55
N ARG A 134 14.90 -32.55 3.48
CA ARG A 134 13.85 -31.78 4.19
C ARG A 134 14.18 -30.29 4.34
N THR A 135 14.60 -29.59 3.29
CA THR A 135 14.70 -28.12 3.36
C THR A 135 13.56 -27.45 2.59
N PRO A 136 12.47 -27.01 3.26
CA PRO A 136 11.32 -26.35 2.63
C PRO A 136 11.69 -25.03 1.92
N TRP A 137 12.84 -24.46 2.28
CA TRP A 137 13.29 -23.14 1.84
C TRP A 137 13.91 -23.08 0.44
N ARG A 138 13.99 -24.20 -0.28
CA ARG A 138 14.61 -24.25 -1.63
C ARG A 138 13.73 -23.61 -2.71
N HIS A 139 12.42 -23.65 -2.56
CA HIS A 139 11.49 -23.06 -3.52
C HIS A 139 10.84 -21.83 -2.90
N VAL A 140 11.39 -20.67 -3.26
CA VAL A 140 10.86 -19.37 -2.82
C VAL A 140 10.18 -18.68 -4.00
N THR A 141 9.10 -17.98 -3.68
CA THR A 141 8.25 -17.27 -4.63
C THR A 141 8.12 -15.82 -4.19
N LEU A 142 7.85 -14.92 -5.13
CA LEU A 142 7.56 -13.52 -4.84
C LEU A 142 6.13 -13.18 -5.28
N ASP A 143 5.51 -12.26 -4.55
CA ASP A 143 4.24 -11.67 -4.94
C ASP A 143 4.47 -10.44 -5.83
N ALA A 144 3.45 -10.05 -6.59
CA ALA A 144 3.48 -8.85 -7.42
C ALA A 144 3.32 -7.56 -6.60
N ALA A 145 2.61 -7.63 -5.46
CA ALA A 145 2.30 -6.45 -4.66
C ALA A 145 3.56 -5.92 -3.92
N PRO A 146 3.91 -4.62 -4.06
CA PRO A 146 5.16 -4.07 -3.53
C PRO A 146 5.39 -4.34 -2.03
N ALA A 147 4.37 -4.14 -1.20
CA ALA A 147 4.47 -4.35 0.25
C ALA A 147 4.77 -5.81 0.63
N THR A 148 4.13 -6.77 -0.06
CA THR A 148 4.38 -8.21 0.13
C THR A 148 5.77 -8.58 -0.36
N ARG A 149 6.20 -7.95 -1.45
CA ARG A 149 7.46 -8.22 -2.15
C ARG A 149 8.68 -7.79 -1.32
N THR A 150 8.65 -6.61 -0.70
CA THR A 150 9.69 -6.16 0.25
C THR A 150 9.85 -7.14 1.41
N LEU A 151 8.74 -7.63 1.98
CA LEU A 151 8.79 -8.64 3.04
C LEU A 151 9.34 -9.98 2.54
N GLY A 152 8.98 -10.38 1.31
CA GLY A 152 9.53 -11.56 0.66
C GLY A 152 11.05 -11.46 0.50
N PHE A 153 11.56 -10.33 0.00
CA PHE A 153 13.00 -10.09 -0.12
C PHE A 153 13.72 -10.22 1.23
N ASP A 154 13.17 -9.58 2.26
CA ASP A 154 13.75 -9.63 3.60
C ASP A 154 13.75 -11.04 4.18
N TRP A 155 12.62 -11.75 4.09
CA TRP A 155 12.50 -13.10 4.63
C TRP A 155 13.42 -14.09 3.93
N ILE A 156 13.47 -14.09 2.59
CA ILE A 156 14.30 -15.02 1.82
C ILE A 156 15.77 -14.81 2.18
N THR A 157 16.24 -13.56 2.20
CA THR A 157 17.65 -13.26 2.50
C THR A 157 18.01 -13.52 3.95
N LYS A 158 17.15 -13.12 4.91
CA LYS A 158 17.35 -13.45 6.34
C LYS A 158 17.34 -14.93 6.58
N ASN A 159 16.51 -15.68 5.87
CA ASN A 159 16.49 -17.11 6.02
C ASN A 159 17.86 -17.74 5.65
N LEU A 160 18.43 -17.36 4.51
CA LEU A 160 19.77 -17.81 4.12
C LEU A 160 20.83 -17.41 5.15
N CYS A 161 20.73 -16.18 5.68
CA CYS A 161 21.61 -15.68 6.72
C CYS A 161 21.52 -16.51 8.00
N HIS A 162 20.33 -16.77 8.54
CA HIS A 162 20.21 -17.49 9.81
C HIS A 162 20.51 -18.99 9.72
N ASN A 163 20.57 -19.56 8.51
CA ASN A 163 20.84 -20.99 8.30
C ASN A 163 22.25 -21.27 7.77
N HIS A 164 23.10 -20.26 7.57
CA HIS A 164 24.41 -20.44 6.95
C HIS A 164 25.31 -21.41 7.72
N GLU A 165 25.36 -21.35 9.06
CA GLU A 165 26.20 -22.27 9.84
C GLU A 165 25.77 -23.73 9.66
N LEU A 166 24.46 -23.99 9.61
CA LEU A 166 23.92 -25.33 9.38
C LEU A 166 24.28 -25.83 7.97
N VAL A 167 24.23 -24.97 6.96
CA VAL A 167 24.66 -25.30 5.60
C VAL A 167 26.16 -25.62 5.56
N PHE A 168 27.00 -24.83 6.22
CA PHE A 168 28.45 -25.09 6.26
C PHE A 168 28.79 -26.39 6.98
N GLN A 169 28.09 -26.72 8.07
CA GLN A 169 28.22 -28.01 8.75
C GLN A 169 27.80 -29.19 7.85
N GLN A 170 26.69 -29.06 7.12
CA GLN A 170 26.22 -30.08 6.16
C GLN A 170 27.18 -30.23 4.98
N CYS A 171 27.81 -29.13 4.57
CA CYS A 171 28.87 -29.14 3.57
C CYS A 171 30.21 -29.63 4.14
N HIS A 172 30.30 -30.09 5.39
CA HIS A 172 31.51 -30.68 5.99
C HIS A 172 32.77 -29.82 5.81
N PHE A 173 32.64 -28.50 5.98
CA PHE A 173 33.80 -27.62 6.02
C PHE A 173 34.65 -27.92 7.28
N PRO A 174 35.99 -27.95 7.17
CA PRO A 174 36.84 -28.10 8.33
C PRO A 174 36.71 -26.88 9.25
N PRO A 175 36.96 -27.04 10.56
CA PRO A 175 36.96 -25.90 11.48
C PRO A 175 37.88 -24.77 10.98
N ILE A 176 37.51 -23.51 11.19
CA ILE A 176 38.30 -22.34 10.78
C ILE A 176 39.72 -22.35 11.38
N THR A 177 39.90 -23.00 12.53
CA THR A 177 41.21 -23.18 13.17
C THR A 177 42.07 -24.28 12.54
N SER A 178 41.51 -25.07 11.61
CA SER A 178 42.26 -26.09 10.88
C SER A 178 43.10 -25.43 9.78
N PRO A 179 44.35 -25.88 9.55
CA PRO A 179 45.15 -25.45 8.40
C PRO A 179 44.67 -26.04 7.06
N ASP A 180 43.63 -26.89 7.08
CA ASP A 180 43.12 -27.56 5.89
C ASP A 180 42.42 -26.57 4.94
N ARG A 181 42.86 -26.58 3.68
CA ARG A 181 42.22 -25.83 2.59
C ARG A 181 41.22 -26.72 1.87
N VAL A 182 40.07 -26.16 1.49
CA VAL A 182 39.06 -26.86 0.69
C VAL A 182 38.92 -26.15 -0.64
N ALA A 183 38.96 -26.91 -1.74
CA ALA A 183 38.66 -26.43 -3.07
C ALA A 183 38.21 -27.63 -3.91
N ASP A 184 36.94 -28.03 -3.73
CA ASP A 184 36.42 -29.25 -4.36
C ASP A 184 34.99 -29.10 -4.86
N PHE A 185 34.61 -30.08 -5.67
CA PHE A 185 33.30 -30.19 -6.28
C PHE A 185 32.75 -31.59 -6.02
N GLY A 186 31.60 -31.63 -5.35
CA GLY A 186 30.87 -32.84 -5.05
C GLY A 186 29.56 -32.94 -5.82
N VAL A 187 29.14 -34.16 -6.10
CA VAL A 187 27.79 -34.47 -6.57
C VAL A 187 27.12 -35.32 -5.51
N ASP A 188 26.12 -34.75 -4.86
CA ASP A 188 25.27 -35.47 -3.91
C ASP A 188 24.06 -36.05 -4.65
N THR A 189 23.88 -37.36 -4.50
CA THR A 189 22.80 -38.18 -5.07
C THR A 189 22.01 -38.91 -3.99
N THR A 190 22.30 -38.64 -2.72
CA THR A 190 21.76 -39.37 -1.56
C THR A 190 20.33 -38.99 -1.20
N ASP A 191 19.76 -38.00 -1.91
CA ASP A 191 18.46 -37.42 -1.64
C ASP A 191 17.27 -38.32 -2.06
N GLY A 192 17.56 -39.39 -2.82
CA GLY A 192 16.60 -40.40 -3.25
C GLY A 192 15.53 -39.90 -4.23
N MET A 193 15.64 -38.66 -4.73
CA MET A 193 14.57 -38.00 -5.50
C MET A 193 14.91 -37.82 -6.99
N GLU A 194 15.72 -38.71 -7.58
CA GLU A 194 16.21 -38.58 -8.98
C GLU A 194 16.83 -37.20 -9.29
N ARG A 195 17.30 -36.49 -8.26
CA ARG A 195 17.89 -35.16 -8.36
C ARG A 195 19.38 -35.21 -8.07
N LEU A 196 20.14 -34.45 -8.85
CA LEU A 196 21.56 -34.25 -8.64
C LEU A 196 21.76 -32.91 -7.94
N GLN A 197 22.36 -32.94 -6.75
CA GLN A 197 22.80 -31.72 -6.08
C GLN A 197 24.30 -31.54 -6.32
N TYR A 198 24.66 -30.41 -6.93
CA TYR A 198 26.05 -30.03 -7.15
C TYR A 198 26.49 -29.12 -6.00
N ILE A 199 27.59 -29.47 -5.34
CA ILE A 199 28.14 -28.73 -4.21
C ILE A 199 29.55 -28.29 -4.60
N TRP A 200 29.78 -26.98 -4.61
CA TRP A 200 31.10 -26.41 -4.80
C TRP A 200 31.54 -25.75 -3.50
N ARG A 201 32.67 -26.19 -2.95
CA ARG A 201 33.21 -25.71 -1.68
C ARG A 201 34.58 -25.08 -1.91
N ILE A 202 34.78 -23.92 -1.28
CA ILE A 202 36.08 -23.26 -1.21
C ILE A 202 36.24 -22.73 0.21
N GLN A 203 37.33 -23.09 0.88
CA GLN A 203 37.75 -22.52 2.17
C GLN A 203 39.26 -22.32 2.12
N ASP A 204 39.69 -21.11 2.46
CA ASP A 204 41.08 -20.70 2.38
C ASP A 204 41.41 -19.70 3.48
N ASP A 205 42.64 -19.75 4.00
CA ASP A 205 43.18 -18.78 4.93
C ASP A 205 44.11 -17.82 4.16
N VAL A 206 43.83 -16.53 4.27
CA VAL A 206 44.53 -15.48 3.54
C VAL A 206 45.02 -14.43 4.52
N ALA A 207 46.33 -14.18 4.53
CA ALA A 207 46.99 -13.24 5.43
C ALA A 207 46.78 -11.76 5.04
N VAL A 208 45.53 -11.33 4.86
CA VAL A 208 45.16 -9.94 4.57
C VAL A 208 43.91 -9.55 5.38
N PRO A 209 43.67 -8.25 5.62
CA PRO A 209 42.50 -7.81 6.38
C PRO A 209 41.18 -8.22 5.72
N LEU A 210 40.14 -8.50 6.53
CA LEU A 210 38.81 -8.88 6.05
C LEU A 210 38.25 -7.88 5.04
N SER A 211 38.41 -6.57 5.27
CA SER A 211 37.93 -5.55 4.34
C SER A 211 38.55 -5.69 2.94
N THR A 212 39.83 -6.07 2.87
CA THR A 212 40.51 -6.32 1.59
C THR A 212 39.96 -7.57 0.91
N VAL A 213 39.80 -8.68 1.64
CA VAL A 213 39.20 -9.91 1.08
C VAL A 213 37.77 -9.62 0.60
N ARG A 214 36.96 -8.98 1.45
CA ARG A 214 35.57 -8.62 1.17
C ARG A 214 35.43 -7.78 -0.09
N ASP A 215 36.18 -6.68 -0.16
CA ASP A 215 35.99 -5.65 -1.19
C ASP A 215 36.68 -6.01 -2.50
N ALA A 216 37.88 -6.62 -2.46
CA ALA A 216 38.67 -6.92 -3.64
C ALA A 216 38.42 -8.33 -4.20
N PHE A 217 37.97 -9.28 -3.38
CA PHE A 217 37.74 -10.67 -3.80
C PHE A 217 36.29 -11.11 -3.65
N ALA A 218 35.75 -11.16 -2.44
CA ALA A 218 34.45 -11.78 -2.17
C ALA A 218 33.31 -11.10 -2.94
N ARG A 219 33.16 -9.77 -2.85
CA ARG A 219 32.09 -9.05 -3.54
C ARG A 219 32.18 -9.15 -5.07
N PRO A 220 33.34 -8.89 -5.73
CA PRO A 220 33.46 -9.07 -7.18
C PRO A 220 33.24 -10.51 -7.64
N HIS A 221 33.74 -11.49 -6.89
CA HIS A 221 33.62 -12.91 -7.21
C HIS A 221 32.17 -13.39 -7.07
N PHE A 222 31.52 -13.05 -5.96
CA PHE A 222 30.11 -13.32 -5.70
C PHE A 222 29.21 -12.73 -6.81
N LEU A 223 29.41 -11.46 -7.16
CA LEU A 223 28.69 -10.83 -8.27
C LEU A 223 28.95 -11.50 -9.62
N SER A 224 30.18 -11.98 -9.86
CA SER A 224 30.50 -12.73 -11.08
C SER A 224 29.70 -14.03 -11.19
N GLN A 225 29.56 -14.77 -10.09
CA GLN A 225 28.78 -16.00 -10.02
C GLN A 225 27.27 -15.73 -10.21
N VAL A 226 26.75 -14.71 -9.53
CA VAL A 226 25.33 -14.34 -9.59
C VAL A 226 24.92 -13.87 -10.99
N LEU A 227 25.71 -12.99 -11.60
CA LEU A 227 25.42 -12.49 -12.95
C LEU A 227 25.67 -13.56 -14.02
N GLY A 228 26.51 -14.57 -13.71
CA GLY A 228 26.94 -15.56 -14.68
C GLY A 228 27.69 -14.89 -15.84
N LYS A 229 28.69 -14.04 -15.54
CA LYS A 229 29.42 -13.21 -16.53
C LYS A 229 29.99 -13.97 -17.75
N HIS A 230 30.07 -15.30 -17.68
CA HIS A 230 30.51 -16.18 -18.77
C HIS A 230 29.36 -16.74 -19.64
N LEU A 231 28.11 -16.45 -19.28
CA LEU A 231 26.90 -17.08 -19.82
C LEU A 231 25.85 -16.07 -20.33
N THR A 232 26.09 -14.76 -20.14
CA THR A 232 25.15 -13.70 -20.49
C THR A 232 25.16 -13.42 -21.99
N ASN A 233 23.99 -13.47 -22.62
CA ASN A 233 23.75 -12.86 -23.92
C ASN A 233 23.03 -11.53 -23.73
N THR A 234 23.45 -10.49 -24.46
CA THR A 234 22.75 -9.20 -24.50
C THR A 234 21.48 -9.35 -25.32
N SER A 235 20.34 -9.52 -24.66
CA SER A 235 19.03 -9.49 -25.31
C SER A 235 18.26 -8.24 -24.92
N SER A 236 17.42 -7.76 -25.84
CA SER A 236 16.57 -6.60 -25.59
C SER A 236 15.54 -6.92 -24.52
N ILE A 237 15.69 -6.33 -23.34
CA ILE A 237 14.73 -6.42 -22.25
C ILE A 237 13.49 -5.61 -22.62
N SER A 238 12.31 -6.22 -22.51
CA SER A 238 11.06 -5.52 -22.78
C SER A 238 10.80 -4.39 -21.77
N PRO A 239 10.05 -3.33 -22.13
CA PRO A 239 9.80 -2.20 -21.24
C PRO A 239 9.13 -2.56 -19.91
N HIS A 240 8.24 -3.55 -19.89
CA HIS A 240 7.53 -3.96 -18.66
C HIS A 240 8.48 -4.63 -17.66
N ILE A 241 9.39 -5.49 -18.12
CA ILE A 241 10.41 -6.12 -17.28
C ILE A 241 11.36 -5.05 -16.73
N SER A 242 11.79 -4.12 -17.59
CA SER A 242 12.65 -3.01 -17.18
C SER A 242 12.00 -2.16 -16.07
N ALA A 243 10.71 -1.84 -16.21
CA ALA A 243 9.97 -1.10 -15.18
C ALA A 243 9.84 -1.89 -13.86
N ALA A 244 9.61 -3.21 -13.93
CA ALA A 244 9.56 -4.06 -12.74
C ALA A 244 10.91 -4.13 -12.02
N MET A 245 12.02 -4.28 -12.76
CA MET A 245 13.38 -4.25 -12.21
C MET A 245 13.67 -2.91 -11.51
N GLN A 246 13.28 -1.78 -12.10
CA GLN A 246 13.45 -0.46 -11.49
C GLN A 246 12.60 -0.29 -10.22
N ALA A 247 11.38 -0.80 -10.22
CA ALA A 247 10.53 -0.79 -9.04
C ALA A 247 11.14 -1.66 -7.91
N ASP A 248 11.67 -2.84 -8.24
CA ASP A 248 12.34 -3.72 -7.28
C ASP A 248 13.60 -3.07 -6.70
N GLU A 249 14.41 -2.40 -7.52
CA GLU A 249 15.58 -1.65 -7.05
C GLU A 249 15.19 -0.57 -6.02
N HIS A 250 14.08 0.14 -6.26
CA HIS A 250 13.56 1.10 -5.30
C HIS A 250 13.13 0.42 -3.99
N LEU A 251 12.45 -0.73 -4.04
CA LEU A 251 12.08 -1.48 -2.83
C LEU A 251 13.32 -2.00 -2.08
N LEU A 252 14.36 -2.40 -2.81
CA LEU A 252 15.59 -2.95 -2.23
C LEU A 252 16.49 -1.86 -1.61
N SER A 253 16.30 -0.60 -2.00
CA SER A 253 17.00 0.53 -1.39
C SER A 253 16.77 0.65 0.12
N ASP A 254 15.63 0.15 0.62
CA ASP A 254 15.30 0.06 2.06
C ASP A 254 16.31 -0.81 2.84
N PHE A 255 17.08 -1.66 2.15
CA PHE A 255 18.14 -2.49 2.73
C PHE A 255 19.53 -1.84 2.69
N GLY A 256 19.61 -0.51 2.49
CA GLY A 256 20.85 0.25 2.58
C GLY A 256 21.86 -0.05 1.46
N GLY A 257 21.40 -0.54 0.32
CA GLY A 257 22.26 -0.93 -0.80
C GLY A 257 22.98 -2.28 -0.61
N HIS A 258 22.61 -3.03 0.43
CA HIS A 258 23.19 -4.35 0.70
C HIS A 258 22.42 -5.50 0.04
N ALA A 259 21.23 -5.25 -0.50
CA ALA A 259 20.42 -6.26 -1.18
C ALA A 259 20.19 -5.87 -2.65
N CYS A 260 20.23 -6.86 -3.54
CA CYS A 260 20.00 -6.68 -4.97
C CYS A 260 19.19 -7.86 -5.51
N TYR A 261 18.38 -7.61 -6.55
CA TYR A 261 17.67 -8.65 -7.27
C TYR A 261 18.10 -8.64 -8.73
N PHE A 262 18.97 -9.57 -9.08
CA PHE A 262 19.59 -9.64 -10.39
C PHE A 262 18.78 -10.53 -11.32
N HIS A 263 18.56 -10.03 -12.53
CA HIS A 263 17.90 -10.77 -13.60
C HIS A 263 18.91 -10.95 -14.73
N SER A 264 19.22 -12.19 -15.05
CA SER A 264 20.22 -12.51 -16.07
C SER A 264 19.69 -13.59 -16.99
N GLN A 265 19.84 -13.38 -18.30
CA GLN A 265 19.55 -14.42 -19.28
C GLN A 265 20.80 -15.27 -19.49
N TRP A 266 20.71 -16.55 -19.13
CA TRP A 266 21.77 -17.53 -19.30
C TRP A 266 21.45 -18.39 -20.54
N GLY A 267 22.20 -18.18 -21.61
CA GLY A 267 21.91 -18.79 -22.91
C GLY A 267 20.69 -18.16 -23.62
N ALA A 268 20.08 -18.89 -24.54
CA ALA A 268 19.04 -18.34 -25.42
C ALA A 268 17.65 -18.22 -24.78
N THR A 269 17.33 -19.04 -23.78
CA THR A 269 15.95 -19.22 -23.31
C THR A 269 15.79 -19.25 -21.79
N SER A 270 16.89 -19.28 -21.03
CA SER A 270 16.80 -19.42 -19.57
C SER A 270 17.04 -18.09 -18.88
N TRP A 271 16.08 -17.66 -18.09
CA TRP A 271 16.22 -16.53 -17.18
C TRP A 271 16.55 -17.06 -15.80
N VAL A 272 17.48 -16.38 -15.13
CA VAL A 272 17.86 -16.66 -13.76
C VAL A 272 17.66 -15.38 -12.96
N HIS A 273 16.94 -15.50 -11.85
CA HIS A 273 16.59 -14.40 -10.97
C HIS A 273 17.19 -14.62 -9.60
N PHE A 274 18.28 -13.93 -9.29
CA PHE A 274 19.00 -14.08 -8.03
C PHE A 274 18.68 -12.94 -7.09
N LEU A 275 18.09 -13.26 -5.95
CA LEU A 275 18.03 -12.34 -4.83
C LEU A 275 19.29 -12.50 -3.99
N THR A 276 19.98 -11.40 -3.74
CA THR A 276 21.23 -11.38 -2.98
C THR A 276 21.16 -10.43 -1.81
N ARG A 277 21.95 -10.70 -0.77
CA ARG A 277 22.20 -9.74 0.31
C ARG A 277 23.57 -9.92 0.96
N GLU A 278 24.21 -8.80 1.28
CA GLU A 278 25.38 -8.71 2.13
C GLU A 278 24.93 -8.44 3.58
N PHE A 279 25.42 -9.23 4.52
CA PHE A 279 25.20 -9.10 5.95
C PHE A 279 26.52 -8.81 6.65
N HIS A 280 26.51 -7.82 7.51
CA HIS A 280 27.59 -7.57 8.46
C HIS A 280 27.25 -8.27 9.77
N LEU A 281 27.97 -9.34 10.11
CA LEU A 281 27.71 -10.15 11.31
C LEU A 281 28.49 -9.62 12.52
N SER A 282 29.75 -9.23 12.31
CA SER A 282 30.63 -8.58 13.28
C SER A 282 31.78 -7.89 12.55
N ASP A 283 32.62 -7.14 13.28
CA ASP A 283 33.80 -6.46 12.71
C ASP A 283 34.71 -7.39 11.89
N ASP A 284 34.82 -8.66 12.32
CA ASP A 284 35.64 -9.70 11.69
C ASP A 284 34.83 -10.74 10.90
N ARG A 285 33.54 -10.51 10.62
CA ARG A 285 32.70 -11.46 9.85
C ARG A 285 31.69 -10.76 8.95
N CYS A 286 31.69 -11.09 7.67
CA CYS A 286 30.66 -10.71 6.72
C CYS A 286 30.08 -11.94 6.03
N LEU A 287 28.84 -11.86 5.56
CA LEU A 287 28.21 -12.96 4.85
C LEU A 287 27.48 -12.44 3.61
N PHE A 288 27.79 -13.01 2.47
CA PHE A 288 27.08 -12.82 1.21
C PHE A 288 26.20 -14.03 0.96
N VAL A 289 24.91 -13.79 0.71
CA VAL A 289 23.96 -14.85 0.39
C VAL A 289 23.26 -14.57 -0.93
N ALA A 290 23.03 -15.62 -1.72
CA ALA A 290 22.18 -15.56 -2.91
C ALA A 290 21.27 -16.79 -3.02
N GLN A 291 20.08 -16.60 -3.58
CA GLN A 291 19.20 -17.70 -3.97
C GLN A 291 18.40 -17.33 -5.23
N CYS A 292 18.17 -18.33 -6.10
CA CYS A 292 17.24 -18.18 -7.21
C CYS A 292 15.78 -18.09 -6.72
N VAL A 293 15.04 -17.12 -7.24
CA VAL A 293 13.57 -17.07 -7.16
C VAL A 293 13.00 -17.66 -8.45
N HIS A 294 12.15 -18.69 -8.33
CA HIS A 294 11.64 -19.44 -9.49
C HIS A 294 10.26 -18.99 -9.94
N GLU A 295 9.42 -18.55 -9.01
CA GLU A 295 8.06 -18.09 -9.29
C GLU A 295 7.97 -16.62 -8.93
N ASP A 296 8.00 -15.79 -9.97
CA ASP A 296 7.86 -14.35 -9.86
C ASP A 296 6.88 -13.88 -10.95
N PRO A 297 5.68 -13.41 -10.59
CA PRO A 297 4.66 -13.02 -11.55
C PRO A 297 5.05 -11.78 -12.38
N LEU A 298 6.06 -11.01 -11.96
CA LEU A 298 6.55 -9.83 -12.69
C LEU A 298 7.66 -10.16 -13.69
N MET A 299 8.18 -11.39 -13.67
CA MET A 299 9.33 -11.81 -14.47
C MET A 299 8.97 -12.94 -15.45
N PRO A 300 9.74 -13.12 -16.54
CA PRO A 300 9.52 -14.23 -17.45
C PRO A 300 9.65 -15.58 -16.76
N ALA A 301 8.69 -16.47 -16.99
CA ALA A 301 8.81 -17.85 -16.53
C ALA A 301 10.03 -18.51 -17.19
N SER A 302 10.87 -19.17 -16.39
CA SER A 302 12.00 -19.93 -16.91
C SER A 302 11.84 -21.43 -16.62
N PRO A 303 11.28 -22.21 -17.57
CA PRO A 303 10.95 -23.62 -17.35
C PRO A 303 12.17 -24.51 -17.10
N HIS A 304 13.39 -24.04 -17.44
CA HIS A 304 14.64 -24.78 -17.27
C HIS A 304 15.55 -24.15 -16.21
N SER A 305 15.01 -23.28 -15.35
CA SER A 305 15.77 -22.70 -14.24
C SER A 305 16.22 -23.79 -13.27
N ARG A 306 17.49 -23.75 -12.89
CA ARG A 306 18.04 -24.61 -11.85
C ARG A 306 18.03 -23.86 -10.53
N HIS A 307 17.62 -24.52 -9.47
CA HIS A 307 17.75 -23.98 -8.13
C HIS A 307 19.23 -23.86 -7.75
N ARG A 308 19.64 -22.65 -7.36
CA ARG A 308 20.99 -22.33 -6.92
C ARG A 308 20.91 -21.50 -5.64
N MET A 309 21.83 -21.78 -4.74
CA MET A 309 22.06 -21.01 -3.53
C MET A 309 23.57 -20.82 -3.39
N ILE A 310 23.98 -19.66 -2.87
CA ILE A 310 25.38 -19.29 -2.69
C ILE A 310 25.52 -18.69 -1.31
N TRP A 311 26.55 -19.11 -0.58
CA TRP A 311 27.01 -18.49 0.66
C TRP A 311 28.50 -18.19 0.51
N TYR A 312 28.90 -17.00 0.94
CA TYR A 312 30.29 -16.56 1.03
C TYR A 312 30.48 -15.87 2.37
N GLU A 313 31.28 -16.44 3.25
CA GLU A 313 31.68 -15.83 4.53
C GLU A 313 33.12 -15.30 4.43
#